data_AF-A0A8T1TYN1-F1
#
_entry.id   AF-A0A8T1TYN1-F1
#
_cell.length_a   1.000
_cell.length_b   1.000
_cell.length_c   1.000
_cell.angle_alpha   90.00
_cell.angle_beta   90.00
_cell.angle_gamma   90.00
#
_symmetry.space_group_name_H-M   'P 1'
#
loop_
_entity.id
_entity.type
_entity.pdbx_description
1 polymer ?
#
loop_
_entity_poly.entity_id
_entity_poly.type
_entity_poly.pdbx_seq_one_letter_code
_entity_poly.pdbx_strand_id
1 'polypeptide(L)'
;MAPHGRRAVLSLTTRFCLPHEGMATLDYLSSGSAVVLRGTTSSSLAVVTCQHVACPWLFPKYFTATWDWLQFVNEDHVRHSLQLLAVDESNSRPDVLLELPLAPQVHTHESRDLALLTLVDSAAFESWQQAEQELGVQTLTLQQAPCERGDAAVFSGHRQLVSEEQEEEGYQIPKTVVGHFVGRSSSGQEFAWSQELLEEGMCGGAVVGAATDQCVGIVEGIVPTIVQGDDEPSKHDREAHAAWQMRQALAGHVAFIPASDVRKFIEEPDDLLLTGMELPPRM
;
A
#
# COMPACT_ATOMS: atom_id res chain seq x y z
N MET A 1 -10.52 -13.11 26.00
CA MET A 1 -10.53 -12.34 24.74
C MET A 1 -10.03 -13.29 23.67
N ALA A 2 -10.78 -13.50 22.59
CA ALA A 2 -10.28 -14.32 21.49
C ALA A 2 -9.00 -13.67 20.94
N PRO A 3 -7.95 -14.43 20.61
CA PRO A 3 -6.83 -13.86 19.87
C PRO A 3 -7.40 -13.33 18.56
N HIS A 4 -7.42 -12.02 18.38
CA HIS A 4 -7.74 -11.42 17.09
C HIS A 4 -6.73 -11.99 16.09
N GLY A 5 -7.20 -12.68 15.06
CA GLY A 5 -6.34 -13.26 14.04
C GLY A 5 -5.49 -12.18 13.38
N ARG A 6 -4.34 -12.57 12.81
CA ARG A 6 -3.50 -11.62 12.08
C ARG A 6 -4.23 -11.22 10.81
N ARG A 7 -4.55 -9.94 10.64
CA ARG A 7 -5.21 -9.47 9.41
C ARG A 7 -4.26 -9.65 8.23
N ALA A 8 -4.82 -9.99 7.06
CA ALA A 8 -4.07 -10.19 5.82
C ALA A 8 -3.59 -8.87 5.18
N VAL A 9 -2.90 -8.05 5.96
CA VAL A 9 -2.13 -6.90 5.48
C VAL A 9 -0.65 -7.29 5.55
N LEU A 10 -0.01 -7.39 4.40
CA LEU A 10 1.36 -7.87 4.24
C LEU A 10 2.27 -6.75 3.75
N SER A 11 3.57 -6.91 3.97
CA SER A 11 4.62 -6.05 3.40
C SER A 11 4.76 -6.41 1.93
N LEU A 12 4.54 -5.45 1.03
CA LEU A 12 4.92 -5.58 -0.37
C LEU A 12 6.36 -5.13 -0.50
N THR A 13 7.20 -6.00 -1.05
CA THR A 13 8.58 -5.65 -1.42
C THR A 13 8.71 -5.68 -2.93
N THR A 14 9.27 -4.61 -3.47
CA THR A 14 9.61 -4.48 -4.89
C THR A 14 11.12 -4.51 -5.02
N ARG A 15 11.63 -5.31 -5.96
CA ARG A 15 13.04 -5.43 -6.28
C ARG A 15 13.27 -5.21 -7.77
N PHE A 16 14.40 -4.66 -8.14
CA PHE A 16 14.73 -4.30 -9.52
C PHE A 16 16.13 -4.74 -9.92
N CYS A 17 16.43 -4.72 -11.21
CA CYS A 17 17.78 -4.91 -11.72
C CYS A 17 18.00 -4.01 -12.94
N LEU A 18 19.22 -3.46 -13.07
CA LEU A 18 19.66 -2.69 -14.23
C LEU A 18 20.83 -3.41 -14.90
N PRO A 19 20.59 -4.41 -15.77
CA PRO A 19 21.67 -5.16 -16.40
C PRO A 19 22.60 -4.28 -17.25
N HIS A 20 22.07 -3.19 -17.83
CA HIS A 20 22.86 -2.25 -18.62
C HIS A 20 23.86 -1.43 -17.78
N GLU A 21 23.61 -1.29 -16.48
CA GLU A 21 24.53 -0.71 -15.49
C GLU A 21 25.41 -1.77 -14.80
N GLY A 22 25.35 -3.02 -15.24
CA GLY A 22 26.18 -4.12 -14.74
C GLY A 22 25.60 -4.87 -13.52
N MET A 23 24.34 -4.62 -13.14
CA MET A 23 23.69 -5.41 -12.10
C MET A 23 23.48 -6.85 -12.56
N ALA A 24 23.83 -7.81 -11.71
CA ALA A 24 23.70 -9.25 -11.98
C ALA A 24 22.64 -9.96 -11.11
N THR A 25 22.06 -9.23 -10.15
CA THR A 25 21.07 -9.70 -9.20
C THR A 25 20.02 -8.62 -8.98
N LEU A 26 18.86 -9.03 -8.48
CA LEU A 26 17.84 -8.08 -8.03
C LEU A 26 18.31 -7.39 -6.76
N ASP A 27 18.01 -6.11 -6.66
CA ASP A 27 18.29 -5.25 -5.52
C ASP A 27 16.98 -4.62 -5.00
N TYR A 28 16.97 -4.15 -3.76
CA TYR A 28 15.80 -3.52 -3.15
C TYR A 28 15.44 -2.22 -3.87
N LEU A 29 14.17 -2.08 -4.25
CA LEU A 29 13.63 -0.84 -4.82
C LEU A 29 12.80 -0.08 -3.80
N SER A 30 11.78 -0.74 -3.27
CA SER A 30 10.82 -0.13 -2.35
C SER A 30 10.08 -1.18 -1.53
N SER A 31 9.47 -0.72 -0.44
CA SER A 31 8.46 -1.47 0.27
C SER A 31 7.31 -0.59 0.75
N GLY A 32 6.13 -1.20 0.85
CA GLY A 32 4.92 -0.59 1.38
C GLY A 32 3.95 -1.67 1.84
N SER A 33 2.70 -1.30 2.08
CA SER A 33 1.70 -2.26 2.53
C SER A 33 0.87 -2.78 1.36
N ALA A 34 0.35 -3.99 1.48
CA ALA A 34 -0.62 -4.55 0.57
C ALA A 34 -1.67 -5.37 1.31
N VAL A 35 -2.89 -5.37 0.79
CA VAL A 35 -4.03 -6.08 1.36
C VAL A 35 -4.34 -7.30 0.51
N VAL A 36 -4.40 -8.48 1.13
CA VAL A 36 -4.90 -9.69 0.48
C VAL A 36 -6.39 -9.78 0.72
N LEU A 37 -7.15 -9.71 -0.38
CA LEU A 37 -8.60 -9.73 -0.41
C LEU A 37 -9.11 -11.03 -1.04
N ARG A 38 -10.19 -11.57 -0.47
CA ARG A 38 -10.89 -12.70 -1.06
C ARG A 38 -11.88 -12.18 -2.10
N GLY A 39 -11.81 -12.73 -3.32
CA GLY A 39 -12.81 -12.45 -4.35
C GLY A 39 -14.23 -12.75 -3.86
N THR A 40 -15.20 -11.93 -4.25
CA THR A 40 -16.62 -12.13 -3.95
C THR A 40 -17.22 -13.27 -4.78
N THR A 41 -16.64 -13.56 -5.95
CA THR A 41 -17.17 -14.50 -6.95
C THR A 41 -16.20 -15.63 -7.32
N SER A 42 -14.91 -15.47 -7.07
CA SER A 42 -13.86 -16.47 -7.32
C SER A 42 -13.18 -16.90 -6.03
N SER A 43 -12.66 -18.13 -6.01
CA SER A 43 -11.73 -18.58 -4.96
C SER A 43 -10.34 -17.94 -5.09
N SER A 44 -10.15 -16.96 -5.99
CA SER A 44 -8.86 -16.29 -6.19
C SER A 44 -8.64 -15.18 -5.17
N LEU A 45 -7.37 -14.92 -4.88
CA LEU A 45 -6.95 -13.81 -4.03
C LEU A 45 -6.59 -12.63 -4.92
N ALA A 46 -7.05 -11.45 -4.51
CA ALA A 46 -6.60 -10.19 -5.07
C ALA A 46 -5.60 -9.57 -4.08
N VAL A 47 -4.45 -9.11 -4.59
CA VAL A 47 -3.49 -8.34 -3.80
C VAL A 47 -3.60 -6.90 -4.23
N VAL A 48 -4.05 -6.02 -3.31
CA VAL A 48 -4.29 -4.61 -3.62
C VAL A 48 -3.35 -3.73 -2.83
N THR A 49 -2.82 -2.71 -3.47
CA THR A 49 -1.92 -1.71 -2.90
C THR A 49 -2.04 -0.39 -3.69
N CYS A 50 -1.20 0.59 -3.41
CA CYS A 50 -1.08 1.81 -4.20
C CYS A 50 -0.13 1.61 -5.39
N GLN A 51 -0.35 2.32 -6.49
CA GLN A 51 0.54 2.28 -7.66
C GLN A 51 1.91 2.85 -7.32
N HIS A 52 1.98 3.93 -6.55
CA HIS A 52 3.29 4.49 -6.17
C HIS A 52 4.11 3.52 -5.29
N VAL A 53 3.45 2.56 -4.64
CA VAL A 53 4.12 1.51 -3.84
C VAL A 53 4.60 0.38 -4.76
N ALA A 54 3.73 -0.14 -5.64
CA ALA A 54 4.07 -1.23 -6.55
C ALA A 54 5.02 -0.79 -7.67
N CYS A 55 4.79 0.39 -8.24
CA CYS A 55 5.46 0.91 -9.43
C CYS A 55 6.07 2.31 -9.18
N PRO A 56 6.99 2.49 -8.21
CA PRO A 56 7.50 3.81 -7.83
C PRO A 56 8.17 4.58 -8.97
N TRP A 57 8.71 3.88 -9.98
CA TRP A 57 9.32 4.50 -11.18
C TRP A 57 8.33 5.26 -12.06
N LEU A 58 7.03 4.97 -11.97
CA LEU A 58 5.98 5.74 -12.64
C LEU A 58 5.67 7.07 -11.93
N PHE A 59 6.19 7.26 -10.72
CA PHE A 59 5.95 8.43 -9.87
C PHE A 59 7.25 9.20 -9.57
N PRO A 60 8.11 9.50 -10.56
CA PRO A 60 9.43 10.08 -10.29
C PRO A 60 9.34 11.41 -9.54
N LYS A 61 8.32 12.24 -9.84
CA LYS A 61 8.07 13.52 -9.17
C LYS A 61 7.72 13.40 -7.69
N TYR A 62 7.15 12.26 -7.29
CA TYR A 62 6.85 11.99 -5.88
C TYR A 62 8.15 11.76 -5.09
N PHE A 63 9.18 11.21 -5.76
CA PHE A 63 10.44 10.80 -5.16
C PHE A 63 11.65 11.66 -5.56
N THR A 64 11.46 12.76 -6.32
CA THR A 64 12.56 13.56 -6.90
C THR A 64 13.55 14.11 -5.88
N ALA A 65 13.12 14.34 -4.64
CA ALA A 65 13.99 14.85 -3.59
C ALA A 65 14.97 13.79 -3.05
N THR A 66 14.67 12.50 -3.26
CA THR A 66 15.37 11.38 -2.61
C THR A 66 15.96 10.41 -3.63
N TRP A 67 15.26 10.13 -4.73
CA TRP A 67 15.61 9.08 -5.70
C TRP A 67 15.43 9.55 -7.16
N ASP A 68 16.28 10.48 -7.59
CA ASP A 68 16.30 10.98 -8.98
C ASP A 68 16.63 9.87 -10.01
N TRP A 69 17.29 8.81 -9.58
CA TRP A 69 17.64 7.65 -10.40
C TRP A 69 16.46 6.73 -10.71
N LEU A 70 15.31 6.84 -10.04
CA LEU A 70 14.14 5.97 -10.28
C LEU A 70 13.67 5.99 -11.73
N GLN A 71 13.89 7.09 -12.44
CA GLN A 71 13.55 7.23 -13.86
C GLN A 71 14.32 6.25 -14.78
N PHE A 72 15.40 5.64 -14.29
CA PHE A 72 16.19 4.66 -15.04
C PHE A 72 15.74 3.22 -14.79
N VAL A 73 14.84 2.99 -13.83
CA VAL A 73 14.27 1.66 -13.57
C VAL A 73 13.39 1.24 -14.74
N ASN A 74 13.72 0.09 -15.32
CA ASN A 74 12.93 -0.57 -16.34
C ASN A 74 12.07 -1.67 -15.67
N GLU A 75 10.76 -1.63 -15.93
CA GLU A 75 9.78 -2.63 -15.48
C GLU A 75 10.15 -4.08 -15.85
N ASP A 76 10.87 -4.28 -16.95
CA ASP A 76 11.33 -5.59 -17.44
C ASP A 76 12.15 -6.37 -16.40
N HIS A 77 12.72 -5.69 -15.42
CA HIS A 77 13.58 -6.30 -14.42
C HIS A 77 13.08 -6.07 -13.00
N VAL A 78 11.80 -5.76 -12.85
CA VAL A 78 11.14 -5.61 -11.55
C VAL A 78 10.44 -6.90 -11.13
N ARG A 79 10.52 -7.23 -9.84
CA ARG A 79 9.76 -8.32 -9.21
C ARG A 79 9.14 -7.88 -7.89
N HIS A 80 8.01 -8.49 -7.58
CA HIS A 80 7.28 -8.22 -6.33
C HIS A 80 7.11 -9.48 -5.50
N SER A 81 7.11 -9.31 -4.18
CA SER A 81 6.81 -10.36 -3.22
C SER A 81 6.01 -9.79 -2.05
N LEU A 82 5.14 -10.60 -1.47
CA LEU A 82 4.48 -10.29 -0.19
C LEU A 82 5.20 -10.98 0.95
N GLN A 83 5.33 -10.29 2.07
CA GLN A 83 5.93 -10.83 3.29
C GLN A 83 4.97 -10.70 4.48
N LEU A 84 4.75 -11.81 5.18
CA LEU A 84 4.12 -11.80 6.49
C LEU A 84 5.21 -11.66 7.55
N LEU A 85 5.19 -10.54 8.27
CA LEU A 85 6.23 -10.18 9.22
C LEU A 85 5.76 -10.44 10.67
N ALA A 86 6.65 -10.99 11.49
CA ALA A 86 6.47 -11.08 12.93
C ALA A 86 7.51 -10.25 13.66
N VAL A 87 7.02 -9.47 14.62
CA VAL A 87 7.84 -8.61 15.45
C VAL A 87 8.07 -9.31 16.79
N ASP A 88 9.31 -9.33 17.23
CA ASP A 88 9.65 -9.65 18.62
C ASP A 88 9.53 -8.40 19.51
N GLU A 89 9.57 -8.56 20.82
CA GLU A 89 9.48 -7.42 21.75
C GLU A 89 10.75 -6.54 21.75
N SER A 90 11.81 -6.92 21.02
CA SER A 90 13.14 -6.29 21.09
C SER A 90 13.38 -5.15 20.09
N ASN A 91 12.38 -4.73 19.31
CA ASN A 91 12.56 -3.77 18.20
C ASN A 91 13.65 -4.25 17.21
N SER A 92 13.82 -5.55 17.04
CA SER A 92 14.73 -6.12 16.05
C SER A 92 14.12 -6.04 14.64
N ARG A 93 14.96 -6.33 13.64
CA ARG A 93 14.49 -6.70 12.30
C ARG A 93 13.46 -7.85 12.44
N PRO A 94 12.26 -7.71 11.86
CA PRO A 94 11.21 -8.71 12.03
C PRO A 94 11.51 -9.99 11.28
N ASP A 95 11.02 -11.09 11.83
CA ASP A 95 11.08 -12.40 11.19
C ASP A 95 10.09 -12.46 10.03
N VAL A 96 10.57 -12.93 8.88
CA VAL A 96 9.71 -13.25 7.73
C VAL A 96 9.11 -14.63 7.95
N LEU A 97 7.83 -14.69 8.31
CA LEU A 97 7.12 -15.95 8.55
C LEU A 97 6.63 -16.60 7.26
N LEU A 98 6.39 -15.79 6.23
CA LEU A 98 5.95 -16.23 4.91
C LEU A 98 6.43 -15.21 3.89
N GLU A 99 6.96 -15.69 2.77
CA GLU A 99 7.22 -14.90 1.58
C GLU A 99 6.48 -15.52 0.40
N LEU A 100 5.67 -14.72 -0.30
CA LEU A 100 4.88 -15.16 -1.44
C LEU A 100 5.33 -14.40 -2.69
N PRO A 101 5.82 -15.10 -3.73
CA PRO A 101 6.12 -14.47 -5.00
C PRO A 101 4.82 -14.04 -5.71
N LEU A 102 4.84 -12.84 -6.28
CA LEU A 102 3.76 -12.32 -7.09
C LEU A 102 4.04 -12.54 -8.58
N ALA A 103 2.96 -12.62 -9.35
CA ALA A 103 3.04 -12.74 -10.80
C ALA A 103 3.79 -11.52 -11.40
N PRO A 104 4.50 -11.71 -12.53
CA PRO A 104 5.23 -10.66 -13.26
C PRO A 104 4.29 -9.70 -14.01
N GLN A 105 3.25 -9.23 -13.32
CA GLN A 105 2.24 -8.35 -13.88
C GLN A 105 1.63 -7.49 -12.77
N VAL A 106 1.36 -6.23 -13.10
CA VAL A 106 0.65 -5.29 -12.24
C VAL A 106 -0.44 -4.65 -13.06
N HIS A 107 -1.68 -4.75 -12.60
CA HIS A 107 -2.75 -3.93 -13.13
C HIS A 107 -2.77 -2.58 -12.41
N THR A 108 -2.89 -1.48 -13.13
CA THR A 108 -2.92 -0.12 -12.57
C THR A 108 -4.22 0.57 -12.97
N HIS A 109 -4.86 1.23 -12.00
CA HIS A 109 -6.08 2.00 -12.26
C HIS A 109 -5.78 3.32 -12.99
N GLU A 110 -6.60 3.70 -13.97
CA GLU A 110 -6.36 4.90 -14.82
C GLU A 110 -6.33 6.25 -14.07
N SER A 111 -7.00 6.36 -12.92
CA SER A 111 -7.26 7.66 -12.27
C SER A 111 -7.15 7.65 -10.75
N ARG A 112 -7.06 6.46 -10.15
CA ARG A 112 -6.84 6.27 -8.70
C ARG A 112 -5.49 5.64 -8.49
N ASP A 113 -4.87 5.93 -7.37
CA ASP A 113 -3.62 5.31 -6.96
C ASP A 113 -3.86 3.89 -6.40
N LEU A 114 -4.35 3.00 -7.27
CA LEU A 114 -4.59 1.58 -7.02
C LEU A 114 -3.79 0.70 -7.97
N ALA A 115 -3.14 -0.31 -7.40
CA ALA A 115 -2.51 -1.41 -8.13
C ALA A 115 -3.10 -2.75 -7.66
N LEU A 116 -3.27 -3.67 -8.62
CA LEU A 116 -3.76 -5.02 -8.41
C LEU A 116 -2.70 -6.02 -8.89
N LEU A 117 -2.30 -6.90 -7.98
CA LEU A 117 -1.35 -7.98 -8.21
C LEU A 117 -2.01 -9.33 -7.86
N THR A 118 -1.37 -10.41 -8.30
CA THR A 118 -1.82 -11.79 -8.04
C THR A 118 -0.64 -12.66 -7.65
N LEU A 119 -0.90 -13.75 -6.94
CA LEU A 119 0.13 -14.75 -6.66
C LEU A 119 0.60 -15.40 -7.96
N VAL A 120 1.89 -15.74 -8.06
CA VAL A 120 2.50 -16.22 -9.31
C VAL A 120 1.89 -17.53 -9.81
N ASP A 121 1.52 -18.43 -8.91
CA ASP A 121 1.03 -19.77 -9.24
C ASP A 121 0.21 -20.42 -8.11
N SER A 122 -0.21 -21.66 -8.33
CA SER A 122 -0.96 -22.44 -7.35
C SER A 122 -0.16 -22.82 -6.11
N ALA A 123 1.17 -22.95 -6.21
CA ALA A 123 2.02 -23.29 -5.06
C ALA A 123 2.11 -22.12 -4.07
N ALA A 124 2.20 -20.88 -4.57
CA ALA A 124 2.07 -19.68 -3.75
C ALA A 124 0.68 -19.59 -3.10
N PHE A 125 -0.38 -19.96 -3.81
CA PHE A 125 -1.73 -20.01 -3.25
C PHE A 125 -1.89 -21.08 -2.15
N GLU A 126 -1.35 -22.28 -2.33
CA GLU A 126 -1.33 -23.32 -1.30
C GLU A 126 -0.56 -22.88 -0.06
N SER A 127 0.58 -22.20 -0.25
CA SER A 127 1.37 -21.63 0.84
C SER A 127 0.57 -20.58 1.63
N TRP A 128 -0.23 -19.76 0.95
CA TRP A 128 -1.16 -18.85 1.62
C TRP A 128 -2.22 -19.60 2.44
N GLN A 129 -2.85 -20.63 1.86
CA GLN A 129 -3.87 -21.41 2.56
C GLN A 129 -3.30 -22.11 3.81
N GLN A 130 -2.06 -22.59 3.74
CA GLN A 130 -1.36 -23.14 4.89
C GLN A 130 -1.14 -22.07 5.96
N ALA A 131 -0.72 -20.86 5.59
CA ALA A 131 -0.55 -19.75 6.51
C ALA A 131 -1.87 -19.29 7.17
N GLU A 132 -3.00 -19.29 6.45
CA GLU A 132 -4.33 -19.03 7.04
C GLU A 132 -4.64 -20.02 8.17
N GLN A 133 -4.27 -21.30 7.99
CA GLN A 133 -4.55 -22.37 8.96
C GLN A 133 -3.55 -22.39 10.13
N GLU A 134 -2.25 -22.31 9.84
CA GLU A 134 -1.18 -22.52 10.82
C GLU A 134 -0.82 -21.24 11.58
N LEU A 135 -0.87 -20.08 10.91
CA LEU A 135 -0.48 -18.79 11.48
C LEU A 135 -1.69 -17.92 11.86
N GLY A 136 -2.91 -18.42 11.62
CA GLY A 136 -4.16 -17.73 11.95
C GLY A 136 -4.33 -16.40 11.21
N VAL A 137 -3.83 -16.34 9.97
CA VAL A 137 -3.98 -15.15 9.11
C VAL A 137 -5.39 -15.11 8.52
N GLN A 138 -6.01 -13.95 8.55
CA GLN A 138 -7.39 -13.73 8.11
C GLN A 138 -7.43 -12.85 6.87
N THR A 139 -7.74 -13.47 5.72
CA THR A 139 -8.04 -12.73 4.48
C THR A 139 -9.19 -11.76 4.71
N LEU A 140 -9.03 -10.52 4.29
CA LEU A 140 -10.06 -9.50 4.46
C LEU A 140 -11.12 -9.59 3.35
N THR A 141 -12.35 -9.19 3.69
CA THR A 141 -13.44 -9.00 2.73
C THR A 141 -13.79 -7.53 2.62
N LEU A 142 -14.13 -7.08 1.41
CA LEU A 142 -14.57 -5.69 1.19
C LEU A 142 -15.96 -5.43 1.75
N GLN A 143 -16.10 -4.32 2.48
CA GLN A 143 -17.39 -3.84 2.97
C GLN A 143 -18.29 -3.42 1.81
N GLN A 144 -19.56 -3.82 1.88
CA GLN A 144 -20.55 -3.50 0.84
C GLN A 144 -21.16 -2.11 1.01
N ALA A 145 -21.49 -1.73 2.24
CA ALA A 145 -22.03 -0.43 2.56
C ALA A 145 -20.92 0.65 2.58
N PRO A 146 -21.21 1.90 2.17
CA PRO A 146 -20.29 3.02 2.34
C PRO A 146 -20.11 3.36 3.82
N CYS A 147 -18.98 3.99 4.16
CA CYS A 147 -18.75 4.52 5.51
C CYS A 147 -19.66 5.71 5.81
N GLU A 148 -20.13 5.80 7.05
CA GLU A 148 -20.84 6.95 7.60
C GLU A 148 -19.92 7.77 8.52
N ARG A 149 -20.15 9.09 8.55
CA ARG A 149 -19.31 10.00 9.33
C ARG A 149 -19.32 9.60 10.80
N GLY A 150 -18.13 9.40 11.37
CA GLY A 150 -17.95 8.95 12.74
C GLY A 150 -17.78 7.44 12.88
N ASP A 151 -17.92 6.66 11.80
CA ASP A 151 -17.62 5.22 11.81
C ASP A 151 -16.18 4.99 12.26
N ALA A 152 -16.02 4.14 13.28
CA ALA A 152 -14.71 3.79 13.80
C ALA A 152 -13.94 2.94 12.80
N ALA A 153 -12.67 3.28 12.61
CA ALA A 153 -11.78 2.62 11.67
C ALA A 153 -10.44 2.26 12.33
N VAL A 154 -9.81 1.21 11.82
CA VAL A 154 -8.44 0.81 12.13
C VAL A 154 -7.64 0.79 10.85
N PHE A 155 -6.61 1.62 10.76
CA PHE A 155 -5.64 1.61 9.68
C PHE A 155 -4.60 0.54 10.00
N SER A 156 -4.43 -0.43 9.11
CA SER A 156 -3.51 -1.55 9.28
C SER A 156 -2.53 -1.53 8.11
N GLY A 157 -1.24 -1.54 8.40
CA GLY A 157 -0.17 -1.46 7.43
C GLY A 157 1.17 -1.80 8.06
N HIS A 158 2.23 -1.26 7.48
CA HIS A 158 3.59 -1.39 7.97
C HIS A 158 4.21 -0.02 8.06
N ARG A 159 4.99 0.25 9.10
CA ARG A 159 5.88 1.40 9.14
C ARG A 159 7.25 1.01 8.60
N GLN A 160 7.83 1.86 7.78
CA GLN A 160 9.21 1.72 7.31
C GLN A 160 10.15 2.23 8.42
N LEU A 161 11.12 1.40 8.80
CA LEU A 161 12.26 1.83 9.60
C LEU A 161 13.48 1.91 8.68
N VAL A 162 14.16 3.05 8.72
CA VAL A 162 15.43 3.25 8.02
C VAL A 162 16.54 2.70 8.92
N SER A 163 17.46 1.92 8.36
CA SER A 163 18.64 1.50 9.11
C SER A 163 19.48 2.72 9.48
N GLU A 164 19.95 2.79 10.74
CA GLU A 164 20.89 3.83 11.18
C GLU A 164 22.25 3.69 10.45
N GLU A 165 22.56 2.49 9.98
CA GLU A 165 23.70 2.19 9.14
C GLU A 165 23.25 2.26 7.68
N GLN A 166 23.70 3.30 6.95
CA GLN A 166 23.31 3.61 5.56
C GLN A 166 23.56 2.49 4.53
N GLU A 167 24.19 1.39 4.94
CA GLU A 167 24.51 0.23 4.11
C GLU A 167 23.48 -0.92 4.22
N GLU A 168 22.61 -0.93 5.24
CA GLU A 168 21.58 -1.96 5.38
C GLU A 168 20.22 -1.50 4.84
N GLU A 169 19.56 -2.39 4.09
CA GLU A 169 18.16 -2.23 3.70
C GLU A 169 17.31 -1.98 4.96
N GLY A 170 16.53 -0.89 4.95
CA GLY A 170 15.52 -0.66 5.97
C GLY A 170 14.51 -1.81 6.02
N TYR A 171 13.81 -1.97 7.14
CA TYR A 171 12.83 -3.03 7.33
C TYR A 171 11.48 -2.48 7.75
N GLN A 172 10.43 -3.27 7.50
CA GLN A 172 9.05 -2.89 7.78
C GLN A 172 8.54 -3.57 9.04
N ILE A 173 7.83 -2.83 9.90
CA ILE A 173 7.17 -3.40 11.08
C ILE A 173 5.65 -3.22 10.94
N PRO A 174 4.83 -4.27 11.13
CA PRO A 174 3.38 -4.14 11.21
C PRO A 174 2.96 -3.04 12.19
N LYS A 175 2.07 -2.15 11.75
CA LYS A 175 1.53 -1.07 12.56
C LYS A 175 0.02 -0.97 12.36
N THR A 176 -0.68 -0.68 13.45
CA THR A 176 -2.09 -0.35 13.44
C THR A 176 -2.32 0.99 14.12
N VAL A 177 -3.16 1.83 13.52
CA VAL A 177 -3.57 3.12 14.08
C VAL A 177 -5.09 3.18 14.10
N VAL A 178 -5.68 3.60 15.21
CA VAL A 178 -7.14 3.77 15.30
C VAL A 178 -7.56 5.15 14.83
N GLY A 179 -8.80 5.25 14.36
CA GLY A 179 -9.36 6.49 13.87
C GLY A 179 -10.84 6.41 13.58
N HIS A 180 -11.34 7.34 12.79
CA HIS A 180 -12.73 7.37 12.36
C HIS A 180 -12.90 8.09 11.03
N PHE A 181 -13.93 7.70 10.27
CA PHE A 181 -14.28 8.33 9.02
C PHE A 181 -14.80 9.76 9.23
N VAL A 182 -14.31 10.70 8.42
CA VAL A 182 -14.64 12.13 8.51
C VAL A 182 -15.58 12.56 7.41
N GLY A 183 -15.35 12.11 6.17
CA GLY A 183 -16.20 12.45 5.05
C GLY A 183 -15.58 12.13 3.70
N ARG A 184 -16.31 12.50 2.64
CA ARG A 184 -15.96 12.24 1.24
C ARG A 184 -15.91 13.55 0.45
N SER A 185 -14.94 13.70 -0.45
CA SER A 185 -14.92 14.81 -1.42
C SER A 185 -15.97 14.61 -2.52
N SER A 186 -16.21 15.67 -3.29
CA SER A 186 -17.01 15.60 -4.52
C SER A 186 -16.40 14.69 -5.58
N SER A 187 -15.07 14.50 -5.58
CA SER A 187 -14.36 13.57 -6.46
C SER A 187 -14.39 12.12 -5.98
N GLY A 188 -15.03 11.83 -4.85
CA GLY A 188 -15.14 10.48 -4.28
C GLY A 188 -13.99 10.04 -3.39
N GLN A 189 -12.99 10.91 -3.14
CA GLN A 189 -11.92 10.62 -2.17
C GLN A 189 -12.50 10.54 -0.76
N GLU A 190 -12.14 9.50 0.00
CA GLU A 190 -12.54 9.37 1.39
C GLU A 190 -11.44 9.80 2.35
N PHE A 191 -11.85 10.47 3.43
CA PHE A 191 -10.96 11.00 4.45
C PHE A 191 -11.33 10.48 5.83
N ALA A 192 -10.32 10.15 6.61
CA ALA A 192 -10.47 9.73 7.99
C ALA A 192 -9.48 10.45 8.90
N TRP A 193 -9.90 10.72 10.13
CA TRP A 193 -9.01 11.17 11.18
C TRP A 193 -8.34 9.95 11.82
N SER A 194 -7.09 10.10 12.21
CA SER A 194 -6.30 9.07 12.87
C SER A 194 -5.73 9.59 14.20
N GLN A 195 -5.61 8.72 15.19
CA GLN A 195 -5.06 9.07 16.51
C GLN A 195 -3.60 9.49 16.44
N GLU A 196 -2.86 8.93 15.49
CA GLU A 196 -1.48 9.26 15.15
C GLU A 196 -1.40 9.51 13.66
N LEU A 197 -0.51 10.41 13.22
CA LEU A 197 -0.16 10.48 11.81
C LEU A 197 0.34 9.10 11.37
N LEU A 198 -0.16 8.64 10.22
CA LEU A 198 0.36 7.39 9.65
C LEU A 198 1.83 7.62 9.26
N GLU A 199 2.60 6.54 9.22
CA GLU A 199 4.03 6.61 8.90
C GLU A 199 4.29 6.15 7.46
N GLU A 200 5.47 6.46 6.94
CA GLU A 200 5.92 5.91 5.66
C GLU A 200 5.85 4.38 5.67
N GLY A 201 5.50 3.78 4.53
CA GLY A 201 5.23 2.35 4.39
C GLY A 201 3.77 1.94 4.62
N MET A 202 2.95 2.78 5.25
CA MET A 202 1.54 2.47 5.53
C MET A 202 0.65 2.57 4.29
N CYS A 203 1.09 3.29 3.24
CA CYS A 203 0.38 3.36 1.96
C CYS A 203 0.20 1.97 1.35
N GLY A 204 -0.96 1.74 0.74
CA GLY A 204 -1.42 0.42 0.29
C GLY A 204 -1.97 -0.47 1.40
N GLY A 205 -1.96 -0.03 2.66
CA GLY A 205 -2.53 -0.74 3.81
C GLY A 205 -4.06 -0.75 3.81
N ALA A 206 -4.66 -1.54 4.70
CA ALA A 206 -6.11 -1.62 4.83
C ALA A 206 -6.66 -0.53 5.76
N VAL A 207 -7.80 0.04 5.38
CA VAL A 207 -8.72 0.69 6.32
C VAL A 207 -9.77 -0.35 6.71
N VAL A 208 -9.86 -0.68 7.99
CA VAL A 208 -10.75 -1.73 8.51
C VAL A 208 -11.84 -1.10 9.37
N GLY A 209 -13.10 -1.39 9.07
CA GLY A 209 -14.23 -0.93 9.88
C GLY A 209 -14.21 -1.64 11.23
N ALA A 210 -14.10 -0.90 12.34
CA ALA A 210 -13.94 -1.50 13.67
C ALA A 210 -15.16 -2.32 14.11
N ALA A 211 -16.35 -1.98 13.62
CA ALA A 211 -17.59 -2.70 13.91
C ALA A 211 -17.81 -3.93 13.02
N THR A 212 -17.30 -3.91 11.79
CA THR A 212 -17.53 -4.96 10.77
C THR A 212 -16.36 -5.92 10.62
N ASP A 213 -15.15 -5.50 11.03
CA ASP A 213 -13.87 -6.15 10.74
C ASP A 213 -13.65 -6.41 9.23
N GLN A 214 -14.31 -5.61 8.39
CA GLN A 214 -14.20 -5.65 6.94
C GLN A 214 -13.30 -4.52 6.43
N CYS A 215 -12.65 -4.75 5.28
CA CYS A 215 -11.89 -3.72 4.59
C CYS A 215 -12.85 -2.70 3.97
N VAL A 216 -12.80 -1.46 4.45
CA VAL A 216 -13.61 -0.34 3.94
C VAL A 216 -12.88 0.48 2.90
N GLY A 217 -11.57 0.24 2.71
CA GLY A 217 -10.78 0.89 1.68
C GLY A 217 -9.28 0.64 1.84
N ILE A 218 -8.50 1.27 0.97
CA ILE A 218 -7.03 1.16 0.92
C ILE A 218 -6.43 2.52 1.25
N VAL A 219 -5.47 2.55 2.19
CA VAL A 219 -4.75 3.77 2.57
C VAL A 219 -3.96 4.26 1.35
N GLU A 220 -4.29 5.45 0.86
CA GLU A 220 -3.61 6.09 -0.26
C GLU A 220 -2.44 6.94 0.22
N GLY A 221 -2.66 7.68 1.31
CA GLY A 221 -1.65 8.53 1.90
C GLY A 221 -2.21 9.42 2.99
N ILE A 222 -1.41 10.41 3.37
CA ILE A 222 -1.73 11.38 4.41
C ILE A 222 -1.72 12.74 3.78
N VAL A 223 -2.72 13.56 4.09
CA VAL A 223 -2.72 14.96 3.67
C VAL A 223 -1.59 15.67 4.43
N PRO A 224 -0.59 16.22 3.73
CA PRO A 224 0.58 16.79 4.38
C PRO A 224 0.21 17.86 5.41
N THR A 225 0.85 17.84 6.57
CA THR A 225 0.72 18.91 7.56
C THR A 225 1.31 20.19 7.01
N ILE A 226 0.66 21.32 7.30
CA ILE A 226 1.11 22.64 6.87
C ILE A 226 2.42 22.98 7.58
N VAL A 227 3.43 23.32 6.78
CA VAL A 227 4.75 23.79 7.22
C VAL A 227 4.92 25.28 6.91
N GLN A 228 5.91 25.92 7.53
CA GLN A 228 6.24 27.33 7.28
C GLN A 228 6.49 27.57 5.78
N GLY A 229 5.62 28.37 5.15
CA GLY A 229 5.65 28.68 3.71
C GLY A 229 4.32 28.45 2.98
N ASP A 230 3.35 27.77 3.60
CA ASP A 230 1.96 27.65 3.10
C ASP A 230 1.14 28.91 3.43
N ASP A 231 1.59 30.07 2.95
CA ASP A 231 0.95 31.37 3.19
C ASP A 231 -0.50 31.40 2.64
N GLU A 232 -1.42 32.02 3.39
CA GLU A 232 -2.80 32.21 2.95
C GLU A 232 -2.81 32.97 1.61
N PRO A 233 -3.33 32.38 0.51
CA PRO A 233 -3.40 33.07 -0.76
C PRO A 233 -4.38 34.24 -0.68
N SER A 234 -4.19 35.24 -1.55
CA SER A 234 -5.05 36.44 -1.59
C SER A 234 -6.52 36.06 -1.65
N LYS A 235 -7.36 36.66 -0.78
CA LYS A 235 -8.82 36.44 -0.74
C LYS A 235 -9.54 36.79 -2.04
N HIS A 236 -8.89 37.54 -2.94
CA HIS A 236 -9.42 37.84 -4.27
C HIS A 236 -9.33 36.64 -5.22
N ASP A 237 -8.40 35.73 -4.97
CA ASP A 237 -8.33 34.43 -5.62
C ASP A 237 -9.13 33.41 -4.80
N ARG A 238 -10.44 33.38 -5.08
CA ARG A 238 -11.39 32.54 -4.32
C ARG A 238 -11.09 31.06 -4.46
N GLU A 239 -10.57 30.62 -5.60
CA GLU A 239 -10.28 29.22 -5.87
C GLU A 239 -9.04 28.78 -5.08
N ALA A 240 -7.95 29.54 -5.15
CA ALA A 240 -6.76 29.28 -4.35
C ALA A 240 -7.07 29.33 -2.84
N HIS A 241 -7.89 30.29 -2.41
CA HIS A 241 -8.27 30.41 -1.01
C HIS A 241 -9.15 29.25 -0.52
N ALA A 242 -10.11 28.78 -1.33
CA ALA A 242 -10.92 27.60 -0.99
C ALA A 242 -10.08 26.32 -0.93
N ALA A 243 -9.16 26.11 -1.88
CA ALA A 243 -8.25 24.98 -1.87
C ALA A 243 -7.33 25.00 -0.64
N TRP A 244 -6.79 26.17 -0.28
CA TRP A 244 -5.99 26.34 0.93
C TRP A 244 -6.80 26.02 2.19
N GLN A 245 -8.02 26.53 2.34
CA GLN A 245 -8.90 26.22 3.48
C GLN A 245 -9.22 24.73 3.58
N MET A 246 -9.47 24.06 2.44
CA MET A 246 -9.73 22.62 2.41
C MET A 246 -8.49 21.83 2.85
N ARG A 247 -7.30 22.20 2.39
CA ARG A 247 -6.04 21.58 2.83
C ARG A 247 -5.81 21.78 4.34
N GLN A 248 -6.12 22.97 4.86
CA GLN A 248 -6.07 23.27 6.30
C GLN A 248 -7.01 22.39 7.11
N ALA A 249 -8.25 22.19 6.63
CA ALA A 249 -9.22 21.35 7.31
C ALA A 249 -8.84 19.86 7.29
N LEU A 250 -8.13 19.41 6.25
CA LEU A 250 -7.78 18.01 6.02
C LEU A 250 -6.36 17.65 6.43
N ALA A 251 -5.52 18.61 6.83
CA ALA A 251 -4.13 18.35 7.22
C ALA A 251 -4.04 17.25 8.29
N GLY A 252 -3.15 16.28 8.06
CA GLY A 252 -2.97 15.10 8.92
C GLY A 252 -4.07 14.05 8.83
N HIS A 253 -5.11 14.25 8.01
CA HIS A 253 -6.09 13.20 7.73
C HIS A 253 -5.52 12.16 6.78
N VAL A 254 -6.03 10.94 6.93
CA VAL A 254 -5.76 9.82 6.04
C VAL A 254 -6.68 9.96 4.83
N ALA A 255 -6.10 9.99 3.64
CA ALA A 255 -6.83 9.80 2.39
C ALA A 255 -6.84 8.30 2.06
N PHE A 256 -8.00 7.76 1.72
CA PHE A 256 -8.12 6.35 1.35
C PHE A 256 -9.12 6.15 0.21
N ILE A 257 -8.90 5.06 -0.53
CA ILE A 257 -9.67 4.68 -1.70
C ILE A 257 -10.79 3.75 -1.23
N PRO A 258 -12.07 4.08 -1.45
CA PRO A 258 -13.17 3.35 -0.84
C PRO A 258 -13.32 1.93 -1.41
N ALA A 259 -13.87 1.03 -0.60
CA ALA A 259 -14.10 -0.37 -0.98
C ALA A 259 -14.93 -0.56 -2.26
N SER A 260 -15.79 0.42 -2.61
CA SER A 260 -16.52 0.41 -3.88
C SER A 260 -15.60 0.49 -5.09
N ASP A 261 -14.62 1.39 -5.04
CA ASP A 261 -13.70 1.66 -6.14
C ASP A 261 -12.71 0.49 -6.26
N VAL A 262 -12.23 -0.02 -5.11
CA VAL A 262 -11.38 -1.23 -5.05
C VAL A 262 -12.10 -2.44 -5.65
N ARG A 263 -13.37 -2.67 -5.30
CA ARG A 263 -14.17 -3.78 -5.84
C ARG A 263 -14.30 -3.67 -7.35
N LYS A 264 -14.68 -2.49 -7.84
CA LYS A 264 -14.85 -2.24 -9.27
C LYS A 264 -13.55 -2.54 -10.02
N PHE A 265 -12.42 -2.09 -9.48
CA PHE A 265 -11.11 -2.32 -10.09
C PHE A 265 -10.68 -3.80 -10.07
N ILE A 266 -11.03 -4.57 -9.04
CA ILE A 266 -10.79 -6.02 -9.02
C ILE A 266 -11.63 -6.74 -10.09
N GLU A 267 -12.89 -6.32 -10.28
CA GLU A 267 -13.81 -6.93 -11.24
C GLU A 267 -13.47 -6.56 -12.69
N GLU A 268 -13.03 -5.32 -12.90
CA GLU A 268 -12.67 -4.74 -14.19
C GLU A 268 -11.33 -3.99 -14.07
N PRO A 269 -10.19 -4.71 -14.10
CA PRO A 269 -8.88 -4.07 -14.07
C PRO A 269 -8.62 -3.25 -15.35
N ASP A 270 -8.03 -2.08 -15.19
CA ASP A 270 -7.71 -1.15 -16.28
C ASP A 270 -6.40 -1.58 -17.01
N ASP A 271 -5.34 -0.79 -16.86
CA ASP A 271 -4.07 -0.98 -17.56
C ASP A 271 -3.31 -2.19 -17.02
N LEU A 272 -2.50 -2.82 -17.89
CA LEU A 272 -1.64 -3.95 -17.56
C LEU A 272 -0.19 -3.58 -17.83
N LEU A 273 0.63 -3.59 -16.78
CA LEU A 273 2.08 -3.49 -16.84
C LEU A 273 2.69 -4.88 -16.65
N LEU A 274 3.47 -5.33 -17.62
CA LEU A 274 4.26 -6.55 -17.47
C LEU A 274 5.57 -6.21 -16.76
N THR A 275 5.94 -7.02 -15.78
CA THR A 275 7.19 -6.86 -15.03
C THR A 275 8.06 -8.10 -15.18
N GLY A 276 9.36 -8.03 -14.87
CA GLY A 276 10.16 -9.24 -14.61
C GLY A 276 10.32 -10.23 -15.77
N MET A 277 10.79 -9.76 -16.94
CA MET A 277 11.41 -10.59 -17.97
C MET A 277 12.57 -11.44 -17.41
N GLU A 278 12.84 -12.59 -18.03
CA GLU A 278 14.03 -13.39 -17.71
C GLU A 278 15.30 -12.56 -17.93
N LEU A 279 16.19 -12.53 -16.93
CA LEU A 279 17.49 -11.90 -17.09
C LEU A 279 18.27 -12.64 -18.19
N PRO A 280 18.92 -11.92 -19.13
CA PRO A 280 19.71 -12.58 -20.15
C PRO A 280 20.75 -13.50 -19.50
N PRO A 281 20.96 -14.73 -20.02
CA PRO A 281 22.00 -15.61 -19.51
C PRO A 281 23.33 -14.87 -19.56
N ARG A 282 24.12 -14.96 -18.48
CA ARG A 282 25.44 -14.30 -18.38
C ARG A 282 26.24 -14.58 -19.67
N MET A 283 26.62 -13.52 -20.39
CA MET A 283 27.62 -13.60 -21.45
C MET A 283 29.02 -13.76 -20.87
#